data_AF-A0A6V8KQR4-F1
#
_entry.id   AF-A0A6V8KQR4-F1
#
_cell.length_a   1.000
_cell.length_b   1.000
_cell.length_c   1.000
_cell.angle_alpha   90.00
_cell.angle_beta   90.00
_cell.angle_gamma   90.00
#
_symmetry.space_group_name_H-M   'P 1'
#
loop_
_entity.id
_entity.type
_entity.pdbx_description
1 polymer ?
#
loop_
_entity_poly.entity_id
_entity_poly.type
_entity_poly.pdbx_seq_one_letter_code
_entity_poly.pdbx_strand_id
1 'polypeptide(L)'
;MRRRAFLAAAAVAVTVGVTGCGIPDESKVSDIGPGPEFGEARTGGAGAGPPARESATTKEMFVTNFLAAVAGEPNKRAERFLSYMTESARPDKVDADAGVNLVRLRKPPVFTELEQGSWRVTIDVVQVGVLDERGTVAQADLKRTSYDFEIAIQSSESGTDSYIVTKAPVDPMLMSTEALELYFTPRTLYFWSKDGATLLPDERYMPKELDEGLRPTRIVEWVVAGASAWLEPAVSQLSDKARNNQNVPYPKDQLEVALNAAAAEQTNGAEGGDVVPKLGRQLLWSLRPYVKTGLRLSIDGGRSLIFLKDDEFYGANAANRVPEGPEQEDAQPERFALLDGKIHRLRESPGGGVQQLPRMLLSNGVNEGILQAALAREDGTEGLRTSAALVFQQNGEYKLRLVSAVGDGANPAAETEGFASMGRPVWLKASLDDGIGLVVANKRLYQFTVKGA
;
A
#
# COMPACT_ATOMS: atom_id res chain seq x y z
N MET A 1 38.17 80.14 5.25
CA MET A 1 37.42 79.13 4.48
C MET A 1 38.31 77.96 4.02
N ARG A 2 38.99 77.26 4.95
CA ARG A 2 39.82 76.07 4.66
C ARG A 2 39.59 74.89 5.63
N ARG A 3 38.60 75.00 6.52
CA ARG A 3 38.26 73.98 7.54
C ARG A 3 36.90 73.31 7.35
N ARG A 4 36.16 73.64 6.27
CA ARG A 4 34.83 73.07 5.98
C ARG A 4 34.81 72.07 4.82
N ALA A 5 35.94 71.87 4.13
CA ALA A 5 36.06 70.88 3.05
C ALA A 5 36.59 69.50 3.53
N PHE A 6 37.13 69.41 4.74
CA PHE A 6 37.66 68.16 5.30
C PHE A 6 36.63 67.32 6.09
N LEU A 7 35.45 67.89 6.38
CA LEU A 7 34.39 67.19 7.12
C LEU A 7 33.38 66.46 6.21
N ALA A 8 33.42 66.70 4.89
CA ALA A 8 32.54 66.04 3.94
C ALA A 8 33.13 64.75 3.32
N ALA A 9 34.45 64.54 3.43
CA ALA A 9 35.11 63.32 2.93
C ALA A 9 35.16 62.18 3.97
N ALA A 10 34.92 62.48 5.26
CA ALA A 10 34.88 61.47 6.32
C ALA A 10 33.50 60.83 6.54
N ALA A 11 32.44 61.35 5.92
CA ALA A 11 31.07 60.85 6.09
C ALA A 11 30.64 59.82 5.02
N VAL A 12 31.45 59.58 3.99
CA VAL A 12 31.16 58.57 2.94
C VAL A 12 32.02 57.30 3.07
N ALA A 13 33.03 57.30 3.93
CA ALA A 13 33.89 56.14 4.19
C ALA A 13 33.46 55.27 5.39
N VAL A 14 32.27 55.52 5.98
CA VAL A 14 31.76 54.77 7.15
C VAL A 14 30.59 53.82 6.78
N THR A 15 30.15 53.79 5.52
CA THR A 15 28.97 53.01 5.08
C THR A 15 29.28 51.77 4.23
N VAL A 16 30.53 51.29 4.13
CA VAL A 16 30.89 50.09 3.31
C VAL A 16 31.67 49.03 4.09
N GLY A 17 31.47 48.90 5.40
CA GLY A 17 32.36 48.10 6.26
C GLY A 17 31.76 47.01 7.14
N VAL A 18 30.49 46.61 7.01
CA VAL A 18 29.90 45.57 7.88
C VAL A 18 29.00 44.60 7.09
N THR A 19 29.61 43.83 6.19
CA THR A 19 29.09 42.51 5.78
C THR A 19 30.26 41.54 5.64
N GLY A 20 31.00 41.36 6.73
CA GLY A 20 31.89 40.23 6.93
C GLY A 20 31.37 39.49 8.15
N CYS A 21 30.78 38.32 7.96
CA CYS A 21 30.42 37.41 9.04
C CYS A 21 31.73 36.80 9.57
N GLY A 22 32.45 37.55 10.39
CA GLY A 22 33.65 37.08 11.08
C GLY A 22 33.22 36.14 12.20
N ILE A 23 33.63 34.87 12.11
CA ILE A 23 33.54 33.92 13.22
C ILE A 23 34.55 34.38 14.28
N PRO A 24 34.15 34.67 15.53
CA PRO A 24 35.08 35.09 16.57
C PRO A 24 36.09 33.97 16.90
N ASP A 25 37.37 34.35 17.03
CA ASP A 25 38.50 33.45 17.33
C ASP A 25 38.42 32.72 18.69
N GLU A 26 37.38 32.99 19.48
CA GLU A 26 37.12 32.33 20.76
C GLU A 26 35.70 31.74 20.83
N SER A 27 35.29 30.97 19.83
CA SER A 27 34.28 29.93 20.04
C SER A 27 35.00 28.65 20.44
N LYS A 28 34.96 28.34 21.74
CA LYS A 28 35.40 27.03 22.21
C LYS A 28 34.55 25.99 21.49
N VAL A 29 35.19 25.21 20.61
CA VAL A 29 34.60 24.01 20.05
C VAL A 29 34.25 23.12 21.24
N SER A 30 32.97 22.97 21.55
CA SER A 30 32.55 21.85 22.37
C SER A 30 32.73 20.62 21.49
N ASP A 31 33.59 19.68 21.91
CA ASP A 31 33.50 18.30 21.43
C ASP A 31 32.10 17.81 21.80
N ILE A 32 31.15 18.00 20.90
CA ILE A 32 29.99 17.13 20.82
C ILE A 32 30.65 15.82 20.42
N GLY A 33 30.82 14.92 21.40
CA GLY A 33 31.49 13.63 21.23
C GLY A 33 30.99 12.89 19.98
N PRO A 34 31.66 11.80 19.58
CA PRO A 34 31.45 11.15 18.29
C PRO A 34 29.96 11.11 17.93
N GLY A 35 29.63 11.74 16.78
CA GLY A 35 28.28 11.69 16.24
C GLY A 35 27.80 10.24 16.18
N PRO A 36 26.48 10.00 16.27
CA PRO A 36 25.93 8.65 16.39
C PRO A 36 26.58 7.74 15.34
N GLU A 37 27.26 6.69 15.82
CA GLU A 37 27.84 5.68 14.95
C GLU A 37 26.72 5.09 14.10
N PHE A 38 26.93 5.10 12.78
CA PHE A 38 25.99 4.55 11.82
C PHE A 38 25.76 3.07 12.15
N GLY A 39 24.57 2.74 12.65
CA GLY A 39 24.19 1.36 12.86
C GLY A 39 24.19 0.61 11.53
N GLU A 40 24.80 -0.56 11.49
CA GLU A 40 24.75 -1.43 10.32
C GLU A 40 23.31 -1.88 10.07
N ALA A 41 22.84 -1.78 8.82
CA ALA A 41 21.61 -2.43 8.41
C ALA A 41 21.79 -3.94 8.58
N ARG A 42 20.85 -4.62 9.23
CA ARG A 42 20.85 -6.09 9.31
C ARG A 42 20.76 -6.65 7.88
N THR A 43 21.75 -7.44 7.49
CA THR A 43 21.66 -8.28 6.28
C THR A 43 20.74 -9.45 6.59
N GLY A 44 19.47 -9.32 6.19
CA GLY A 44 18.56 -10.46 6.09
C GLY A 44 18.67 -11.04 4.68
N GLY A 45 18.53 -12.35 4.53
CA GLY A 45 18.56 -12.95 3.19
C GLY A 45 17.49 -12.32 2.28
N ALA A 46 17.88 -11.92 1.07
CA ALA A 46 16.93 -11.56 0.03
C ALA A 46 15.98 -12.75 -0.24
N GLY A 47 14.69 -12.48 -0.43
CA GLY A 47 13.75 -13.50 -0.90
C GLY A 47 14.09 -13.94 -2.32
N ALA A 48 13.56 -15.09 -2.74
CA ALA A 48 13.79 -15.58 -4.10
C ALA A 48 13.23 -14.61 -5.15
N GLY A 49 14.07 -14.22 -6.10
CA GLY A 49 13.63 -13.57 -7.34
C GLY A 49 12.90 -14.57 -8.26
N PRO A 50 12.24 -14.08 -9.31
CA PRO A 50 11.69 -14.93 -10.36
C PRO A 50 12.76 -15.79 -11.03
N PRO A 51 12.37 -17.00 -11.47
CA PRO A 51 13.28 -17.96 -12.09
C PRO A 51 13.91 -17.40 -13.36
N ALA A 52 15.10 -17.90 -13.70
CA ALA A 52 15.72 -17.72 -15.01
C ALA A 52 15.06 -18.64 -16.04
N ARG A 53 15.19 -18.32 -17.33
CA ARG A 53 14.58 -19.10 -18.41
C ARG A 53 15.08 -20.54 -18.47
N GLU A 54 16.34 -20.77 -18.10
CA GLU A 54 17.01 -22.07 -18.11
C GLU A 54 16.42 -23.05 -17.09
N SER A 55 15.66 -22.56 -16.12
CA SER A 55 14.94 -23.41 -15.16
C SER A 55 13.69 -24.07 -15.75
N ALA A 56 13.22 -23.60 -16.91
CA ALA A 56 12.02 -24.11 -17.54
C ALA A 56 12.28 -25.42 -18.30
N THR A 57 11.69 -26.53 -17.82
CA THR A 57 11.77 -27.84 -18.48
C THR A 57 10.65 -28.09 -19.50
N THR A 58 9.64 -27.21 -19.54
CA THR A 58 8.49 -27.30 -20.45
C THR A 58 8.15 -25.92 -21.03
N LYS A 59 7.50 -25.88 -22.19
CA LYS A 59 7.02 -24.63 -22.82
C LYS A 59 6.01 -23.88 -21.93
N GLU A 60 5.16 -24.59 -21.19
CA GLU A 60 4.21 -24.02 -20.24
C GLU A 60 4.93 -23.33 -19.06
N MET A 61 5.96 -23.99 -18.52
CA MET A 61 6.79 -23.42 -17.46
C MET A 61 7.58 -22.22 -17.98
N PHE A 62 8.09 -22.27 -19.21
CA PHE A 62 8.78 -21.14 -19.82
C PHE A 62 7.86 -19.93 -19.96
N VAL A 63 6.64 -20.09 -20.46
CA VAL A 63 5.66 -19.00 -20.56
C VAL A 63 5.32 -18.41 -19.18
N THR A 64 5.17 -19.28 -18.17
CA THR A 64 4.93 -18.85 -16.78
C THR A 64 6.10 -18.03 -16.25
N ASN A 65 7.33 -18.50 -16.46
CA ASN A 65 8.54 -17.82 -16.04
C ASN A 65 8.76 -16.50 -16.81
N PHE A 66 8.43 -16.47 -18.11
CA PHE A 66 8.49 -15.27 -18.94
C PHE A 66 7.53 -14.18 -18.44
N LEU A 67 6.29 -14.54 -18.09
CA LEU A 67 5.33 -13.62 -17.46
C LEU A 67 5.70 -13.24 -16.01
N ALA A 68 6.69 -13.89 -15.41
CA ALA A 68 7.27 -13.52 -14.12
C ALA A 68 8.59 -12.75 -14.27
N ALA A 69 9.18 -12.66 -15.47
CA ALA A 69 10.50 -12.10 -15.70
C ALA A 69 10.61 -10.61 -15.33
N VAL A 70 9.49 -9.89 -15.34
CA VAL A 70 9.42 -8.48 -14.95
C VAL A 70 9.09 -8.25 -13.46
N ALA A 71 8.90 -9.32 -12.70
CA ALA A 71 8.71 -9.25 -11.25
C ALA A 71 10.04 -8.94 -10.53
N GLY A 72 9.96 -8.48 -9.28
CA GLY A 72 11.14 -8.15 -8.47
C GLY A 72 11.51 -6.66 -8.48
N GLU A 73 12.79 -6.37 -8.23
CA GLU A 73 13.27 -4.99 -8.13
C GLU A 73 13.23 -4.26 -9.49
N PRO A 74 12.76 -2.99 -9.55
CA PRO A 74 12.64 -2.23 -10.80
C PRO A 74 13.93 -2.14 -11.63
N ASN A 75 15.08 -1.99 -10.98
CA ASN A 75 16.38 -1.83 -11.64
C ASN A 75 16.90 -3.10 -12.35
N LYS A 76 16.40 -4.29 -12.00
CA LYS A 76 16.80 -5.57 -12.63
C LYS A 76 15.78 -6.08 -13.64
N ARG A 77 14.60 -5.47 -13.69
CA ARG A 77 13.44 -5.89 -14.47
C ARG A 77 13.74 -5.98 -15.96
N ALA A 78 14.28 -4.91 -16.55
CA ALA A 78 14.52 -4.82 -17.99
C ALA A 78 15.55 -5.85 -18.44
N GLU A 79 16.67 -5.98 -17.70
CA GLU A 79 17.70 -6.98 -17.98
C GLU A 79 17.13 -8.41 -17.95
N ARG A 80 16.35 -8.72 -16.90
CA ARG A 80 15.72 -10.03 -16.75
C ARG A 80 14.68 -10.31 -17.83
N PHE A 81 13.90 -9.33 -18.24
CA PHE A 81 12.94 -9.48 -19.34
C PHE A 81 13.64 -9.74 -20.68
N LEU A 82 14.69 -8.97 -20.97
CA LEU A 82 15.47 -9.10 -22.21
C LEU A 82 16.29 -10.39 -22.28
N SER A 83 16.62 -11.00 -21.14
CA SER A 83 17.32 -12.29 -21.12
C SER A 83 16.45 -13.44 -21.64
N TYR A 84 15.12 -13.31 -21.67
CA TYR A 84 14.21 -14.32 -22.25
C TYR A 84 14.13 -14.27 -23.78
N MET A 85 14.75 -13.29 -24.43
CA MET A 85 14.59 -13.01 -25.86
C MET A 85 15.90 -13.18 -26.64
N THR A 86 15.80 -13.64 -27.89
CA THR A 86 16.90 -13.49 -28.86
C THR A 86 17.19 -12.02 -29.11
N GLU A 87 18.41 -11.67 -29.51
CA GLU A 87 18.76 -10.29 -29.85
C GLU A 87 17.83 -9.70 -30.92
N SER A 88 17.45 -10.49 -31.93
CA SER A 88 16.52 -10.11 -32.98
C SER A 88 15.06 -9.92 -32.53
N ALA A 89 14.68 -10.47 -31.38
CA ALA A 89 13.33 -10.38 -30.84
C ALA A 89 13.16 -9.23 -29.83
N ARG A 90 14.27 -8.62 -29.38
CA ARG A 90 14.24 -7.55 -28.39
C ARG A 90 13.58 -6.30 -28.99
N PRO A 91 12.72 -5.59 -28.24
CA PRO A 91 12.22 -4.30 -28.67
C PRO A 91 13.36 -3.28 -28.73
N ASP A 92 13.28 -2.33 -29.68
CA ASP A 92 14.28 -1.26 -29.86
C ASP A 92 14.48 -0.42 -28.60
N LYS A 93 13.44 -0.31 -27.77
CA LYS A 93 13.45 0.37 -26.48
C LYS A 93 12.61 -0.40 -25.47
N VAL A 94 13.21 -0.73 -24.33
CA VAL A 94 12.47 -1.06 -23.11
C VAL A 94 12.52 0.17 -22.23
N ASP A 95 11.37 0.76 -21.98
CA ASP A 95 11.26 1.80 -20.97
C ASP A 95 11.22 1.12 -19.59
N ALA A 96 12.36 1.07 -18.91
CA ALA A 96 12.48 0.44 -17.60
C ALA A 96 11.68 1.19 -16.52
N ASP A 97 11.44 2.48 -16.76
CA ASP A 97 10.66 3.37 -15.88
C ASP A 97 9.16 3.28 -16.20
N ALA A 98 8.80 2.76 -17.38
CA ALA A 98 7.41 2.44 -17.68
C ALA A 98 6.89 1.34 -16.75
N GLY A 99 5.70 1.58 -16.21
CA GLY A 99 5.02 0.62 -15.35
C GLY A 99 4.78 -0.72 -16.06
N VAL A 100 4.64 -1.78 -15.27
CA VAL A 100 4.42 -3.14 -15.75
C VAL A 100 2.94 -3.43 -15.81
N ASN A 101 2.46 -3.93 -16.94
CA ASN A 101 1.05 -4.25 -17.10
C ASN A 101 0.73 -5.55 -16.37
N LEU A 102 -0.07 -5.44 -15.32
CA LEU A 102 -0.54 -6.57 -14.56
C LEU A 102 -1.71 -7.21 -15.30
N VAL A 103 -1.56 -8.49 -15.65
CA VAL A 103 -2.52 -9.24 -16.44
C VAL A 103 -2.95 -10.52 -15.72
N ARG A 104 -4.21 -10.89 -15.90
CA ARG A 104 -4.74 -12.17 -15.45
C ARG A 104 -5.09 -13.03 -16.65
N LEU A 105 -4.53 -14.24 -16.70
CA LEU A 105 -4.86 -15.21 -17.74
C LEU A 105 -6.32 -15.66 -17.61
N ARG A 106 -7.05 -15.69 -18.72
CA ARG A 106 -8.44 -16.16 -18.75
C ARG A 106 -8.54 -17.65 -19.03
N LYS A 107 -7.55 -18.17 -19.72
CA LYS A 107 -7.42 -19.56 -20.16
C LYS A 107 -5.95 -19.94 -20.13
N PRO A 108 -5.62 -21.24 -20.07
CA PRO A 108 -4.26 -21.70 -20.29
C PRO A 108 -3.72 -21.20 -21.66
N PRO A 109 -2.41 -20.90 -21.77
CA PRO A 109 -1.79 -20.53 -23.04
C PRO A 109 -2.03 -21.60 -24.13
N VAL A 110 -2.24 -21.15 -25.36
CA VAL A 110 -2.41 -22.04 -26.52
C VAL A 110 -1.09 -22.09 -27.29
N PHE A 111 -0.61 -23.30 -27.57
CA PHE A 111 0.63 -23.55 -28.30
C PHE A 111 0.31 -24.12 -29.67
N THR A 112 0.72 -23.42 -30.73
CA THR A 112 0.62 -23.88 -32.12
C THR A 112 2.03 -24.10 -32.65
N GLU A 113 2.37 -25.34 -32.99
CA GLU A 113 3.68 -25.66 -33.57
C GLU A 113 3.81 -24.98 -34.95
N LEU A 114 4.93 -24.29 -35.16
CA LEU A 114 5.25 -23.64 -36.43
C LEU A 114 6.14 -24.56 -37.26
N GLU A 115 7.22 -25.02 -36.63
CA GLU A 115 8.22 -25.95 -37.15
C GLU A 115 8.75 -26.78 -35.98
N GLN A 116 9.52 -27.83 -36.27
CA GLN A 116 10.04 -28.72 -35.23
C GLN A 116 10.85 -27.94 -34.18
N GLY A 117 10.37 -27.92 -32.93
CA GLY A 117 11.02 -27.19 -31.83
C GLY A 117 10.70 -25.70 -31.77
N SER A 118 9.69 -25.22 -32.49
CA SER A 118 9.23 -23.82 -32.49
C SER A 118 7.70 -23.72 -32.41
N TRP A 119 7.21 -22.79 -31.59
CA TRP A 119 5.78 -22.61 -31.34
C TRP A 119 5.37 -21.15 -31.35
N ARG A 120 4.19 -20.87 -31.90
CA ARG A 120 3.42 -19.68 -31.60
C ARG A 120 2.65 -19.90 -30.30
N VAL A 121 2.82 -18.98 -29.37
CA VAL A 121 2.11 -18.92 -28.10
C VAL A 121 1.07 -17.81 -28.17
N THR A 122 -0.17 -18.16 -27.86
CA THR A 122 -1.28 -17.20 -27.73
C THR A 122 -1.77 -17.19 -26.29
N ILE A 123 -1.81 -16.00 -25.68
CA ILE A 123 -2.33 -15.78 -24.32
C ILE A 123 -3.55 -14.85 -24.34
N ASP A 124 -4.66 -15.34 -23.77
CA ASP A 124 -5.89 -14.57 -23.55
C ASP A 124 -5.84 -13.93 -22.15
N VAL A 125 -5.81 -12.60 -22.07
CA VAL A 125 -5.68 -11.88 -20.79
C VAL A 125 -6.74 -10.83 -20.55
N VAL A 126 -6.91 -10.48 -19.28
CA VAL A 126 -7.53 -9.23 -18.84
C VAL A 126 -6.46 -8.39 -18.15
N GLN A 127 -6.25 -7.17 -18.60
CA GLN A 127 -5.42 -6.22 -17.86
C GLN A 127 -6.16 -5.77 -16.60
N VAL A 128 -5.51 -5.92 -15.45
CA VAL A 128 -6.09 -5.58 -14.14
C VAL A 128 -5.48 -4.31 -13.54
N GLY A 129 -4.30 -3.90 -13.99
CA GLY A 129 -3.65 -2.68 -13.53
C GLY A 129 -2.28 -2.46 -14.15
N VAL A 130 -1.59 -1.43 -13.67
CA VAL A 130 -0.20 -1.13 -14.02
C VAL A 130 0.61 -0.96 -12.73
N LEU A 131 1.62 -1.80 -12.52
CA LEU A 131 2.53 -1.72 -11.38
C LEU A 131 3.65 -0.72 -11.68
N ASP A 132 3.73 0.35 -10.90
CA ASP A 132 4.80 1.36 -11.04
C ASP A 132 6.06 1.03 -10.20
N GLU A 133 7.07 1.88 -10.31
CA GLU A 133 8.32 1.79 -9.52
C GLU A 133 8.10 2.01 -8.01
N ARG A 134 7.00 2.67 -7.63
CA ARG A 134 6.62 2.98 -6.25
C ARG A 134 5.78 1.87 -5.62
N GLY A 135 5.66 0.74 -6.31
CA GLY A 135 4.88 -0.42 -5.89
C GLY A 135 3.37 -0.18 -5.93
N THR A 136 2.87 0.89 -6.54
CA THR A 136 1.41 1.08 -6.68
C THR A 136 0.89 0.29 -7.87
N VAL A 137 -0.31 -0.25 -7.75
CA VAL A 137 -1.06 -0.78 -8.89
C VAL A 137 -2.10 0.27 -9.28
N ALA A 138 -1.79 1.05 -10.30
CA ALA A 138 -2.75 1.99 -10.87
C ALA A 138 -3.90 1.23 -11.54
N GLN A 139 -5.11 1.75 -11.38
CA GLN A 139 -6.28 1.19 -12.05
C GLN A 139 -6.09 1.31 -13.57
N ALA A 140 -6.23 0.18 -14.26
CA ALA A 140 -6.31 0.15 -15.70
C ALA A 140 -7.78 -0.04 -16.13
N ASP A 141 -8.10 0.41 -17.35
CA ASP A 141 -9.33 -0.03 -18.01
C ASP A 141 -9.28 -1.56 -18.12
N LEU A 142 -10.35 -2.25 -17.68
CA LEU A 142 -10.47 -3.71 -17.77
C LEU A 142 -10.60 -4.13 -19.23
N LYS A 143 -9.48 -4.10 -19.95
CA LYS A 143 -9.39 -4.41 -21.36
C LYS A 143 -9.06 -5.88 -21.54
N ARG A 144 -9.86 -6.54 -22.38
CA ARG A 144 -9.60 -7.90 -22.84
C ARG A 144 -8.73 -7.82 -24.08
N THR A 145 -7.62 -8.55 -24.07
CA THR A 145 -6.64 -8.54 -25.15
C THR A 145 -6.07 -9.95 -25.30
N SER A 146 -5.67 -10.30 -26.51
CA SER A 146 -4.87 -11.49 -26.80
C SER A 146 -3.48 -11.04 -27.24
N TYR A 147 -2.45 -11.72 -26.76
CA TYR A 147 -1.07 -11.50 -27.19
C TYR A 147 -0.52 -12.76 -27.84
N ASP A 148 0.15 -12.57 -28.96
CA ASP A 148 0.88 -13.63 -29.67
C ASP A 148 2.37 -13.35 -29.61
N PHE A 149 3.16 -14.39 -29.35
CA PHE A 149 4.61 -14.37 -29.42
C PHE A 149 5.13 -15.75 -29.85
N GLU A 150 6.38 -15.84 -30.26
CA GLU A 150 6.97 -17.10 -30.74
C GLU A 150 8.14 -17.50 -29.85
N ILE A 151 8.22 -18.80 -29.55
CA ILE A 151 9.27 -19.42 -28.76
C ILE A 151 9.92 -20.56 -29.54
N ALA A 152 11.21 -20.79 -29.31
CA ALA A 152 11.93 -21.91 -29.89
C ALA A 152 12.84 -22.59 -28.86
N ILE A 153 13.22 -23.83 -29.13
CA ILE A 153 14.30 -24.50 -28.40
C ILE A 153 15.63 -23.86 -28.80
N GLN A 154 16.36 -23.39 -27.80
CA GLN A 154 17.76 -23.00 -27.89
C GLN A 154 18.62 -24.10 -27.25
N SER A 155 19.31 -24.85 -28.09
CA SER A 155 20.30 -25.82 -27.64
C SER A 155 21.52 -25.11 -27.06
N SER A 156 21.90 -25.50 -25.85
CA SER A 156 23.12 -25.03 -25.19
C SER A 156 24.30 -25.95 -25.52
N GLU A 157 25.50 -25.38 -25.63
CA GLU A 157 26.76 -26.14 -25.69
C GLU A 157 26.96 -27.04 -24.46
N SER A 158 26.35 -26.69 -23.31
CA SER A 158 26.33 -27.50 -22.09
C SER A 158 25.34 -28.68 -22.12
N GLY A 159 24.64 -28.89 -23.25
CA GLY A 159 23.77 -30.05 -23.48
C GLY A 159 22.39 -30.00 -22.83
N THR A 160 22.02 -28.90 -22.17
CA THR A 160 20.64 -28.68 -21.68
C THR A 160 19.92 -27.73 -22.61
N ASP A 161 18.93 -28.24 -23.33
CA ASP A 161 18.03 -27.42 -24.15
C ASP A 161 17.25 -26.45 -23.26
N SER A 162 17.10 -25.21 -23.71
CA SER A 162 16.30 -24.18 -23.07
C SER A 162 15.29 -23.60 -24.06
N TYR A 163 14.28 -22.87 -23.58
CA TYR A 163 13.37 -22.14 -24.46
C TYR A 163 13.80 -20.68 -24.54
N ILE A 164 13.56 -20.04 -25.68
CA ILE A 164 13.83 -18.61 -25.90
C ILE A 164 12.72 -17.98 -26.74
N VAL A 165 12.38 -16.72 -26.47
CA VAL A 165 11.46 -15.93 -27.29
C VAL A 165 12.20 -15.50 -28.56
N THR A 166 11.68 -15.89 -29.73
CA THR A 166 12.20 -15.56 -31.07
C THR A 166 11.40 -14.45 -31.74
N LYS A 167 10.20 -14.15 -31.24
CA LYS A 167 9.38 -13.01 -31.63
C LYS A 167 8.59 -12.52 -30.42
N ALA A 168 8.92 -11.34 -29.91
CA ALA A 168 8.27 -10.78 -28.73
C ALA A 168 6.82 -10.35 -29.01
N PRO A 169 5.95 -10.32 -27.97
CA PRO A 169 4.67 -9.63 -28.09
C PRO A 169 4.93 -8.15 -28.34
N VAL A 170 4.14 -7.53 -29.21
CA VAL A 170 4.18 -6.08 -29.40
C VAL A 170 3.75 -5.45 -28.08
N ASP A 171 4.64 -4.65 -27.49
CA ASP A 171 4.46 -3.71 -26.37
C ASP A 171 3.09 -3.86 -25.65
N PRO A 172 3.04 -4.45 -24.44
CA PRO A 172 3.94 -4.05 -23.35
C PRO A 172 4.57 -5.16 -22.49
N MET A 173 5.43 -4.78 -21.54
CA MET A 173 5.89 -5.65 -20.46
C MET A 173 4.67 -6.16 -19.67
N LEU A 174 4.45 -7.48 -19.71
CA LEU A 174 3.34 -8.16 -19.04
C LEU A 174 3.83 -8.90 -17.80
N MET A 175 3.12 -8.77 -16.69
CA MET A 175 3.29 -9.59 -15.49
C MET A 175 1.99 -10.28 -15.12
N SER A 176 2.04 -11.57 -14.81
CA SER A 176 0.85 -12.26 -14.34
C SER A 176 0.46 -11.86 -12.90
N THR A 177 -0.82 -11.95 -12.57
CA THR A 177 -1.30 -11.76 -11.19
C THR A 177 -0.68 -12.76 -10.22
N GLU A 178 -0.42 -13.98 -10.68
CA GLU A 178 0.23 -15.02 -9.90
C GLU A 178 1.70 -14.65 -9.60
N ALA A 179 2.40 -14.00 -10.53
CA ALA A 179 3.75 -13.51 -10.30
C ALA A 179 3.78 -12.36 -9.28
N LEU A 180 2.78 -11.48 -9.27
CA LEU A 180 2.64 -10.44 -8.25
C LEU A 180 2.53 -11.07 -6.86
N GLU A 181 1.62 -12.03 -6.68
CA GLU A 181 1.41 -12.74 -5.41
C GLU A 181 2.68 -13.50 -4.94
N LEU A 182 3.38 -14.12 -5.88
CA LEU A 182 4.54 -14.95 -5.58
C LEU A 182 5.79 -14.13 -5.25
N TYR A 183 6.04 -13.02 -5.95
CA TYR A 183 7.30 -12.27 -5.85
C TYR A 183 7.18 -10.93 -5.14
N PHE A 184 5.97 -10.52 -4.72
CA PHE A 184 5.76 -9.30 -3.95
C PHE A 184 5.01 -9.56 -2.66
N THR A 185 5.27 -8.72 -1.68
CA THR A 185 4.57 -8.68 -0.40
C THR A 185 3.74 -7.40 -0.37
N PRO A 186 2.40 -7.48 -0.19
CA PRO A 186 1.58 -6.29 -0.02
C PRO A 186 1.99 -5.56 1.28
N ARG A 187 2.05 -4.23 1.21
CA ARG A 187 2.43 -3.32 2.29
C ARG A 187 1.47 -2.16 2.32
N THR A 188 0.88 -1.93 3.48
CA THR A 188 0.02 -0.76 3.70
C THR A 188 0.88 0.39 4.21
N LEU A 189 0.97 1.45 3.42
CA LEU A 189 1.48 2.73 3.86
C LEU A 189 0.31 3.57 4.38
N TYR A 190 0.61 4.50 5.27
CA TYR A 190 -0.40 5.37 5.84
C TYR A 190 -0.08 6.82 5.51
N PHE A 191 -1.13 7.61 5.26
CA PHE A 191 -1.04 9.04 4.97
C PHE A 191 -2.13 9.77 5.73
N TRP A 192 -1.81 10.93 6.32
CA TRP A 192 -2.85 11.73 6.96
C TRP A 192 -3.85 12.25 5.93
N SER A 193 -5.14 12.22 6.27
CA SER A 193 -6.19 12.91 5.53
C SER A 193 -5.88 14.42 5.42
N LYS A 194 -6.51 15.12 4.46
CA LYS A 194 -6.32 16.57 4.28
C LYS A 194 -6.64 17.41 5.52
N ASP A 195 -7.67 17.02 6.26
CA ASP A 195 -8.03 17.63 7.55
C ASP A 195 -7.08 17.23 8.69
N GLY A 196 -6.20 16.24 8.46
CA GLY A 196 -5.26 15.72 9.42
C GLY A 196 -5.89 14.96 10.59
N ALA A 197 -7.13 14.51 10.45
CA ALA A 197 -7.89 13.82 11.50
C ALA A 197 -7.64 12.32 11.54
N THR A 198 -7.35 11.67 10.39
CA THR A 198 -7.17 10.21 10.32
C THR A 198 -6.02 9.82 9.40
N LEU A 199 -5.43 8.66 9.66
CA LEU A 199 -4.54 7.99 8.72
C LEU A 199 -5.38 7.18 7.70
N LEU A 200 -5.07 7.34 6.42
CA LEU A 200 -5.67 6.63 5.30
C LEU A 200 -4.66 5.61 4.76
N PRO A 201 -5.07 4.34 4.53
CA PRO A 201 -4.21 3.30 4.00
C PRO A 201 -3.99 3.45 2.49
N ASP A 202 -2.78 3.15 2.05
CA ASP A 202 -2.33 3.11 0.66
C ASP A 202 -1.56 1.80 0.42
N GLU A 203 -2.10 0.90 -0.39
CA GLU A 203 -1.50 -0.41 -0.63
C GLU A 203 -0.39 -0.34 -1.68
N ARG A 204 0.79 -0.88 -1.33
CA ARG A 204 1.99 -0.98 -2.15
C ARG A 204 2.48 -2.42 -2.23
N TYR A 205 3.14 -2.79 -3.32
CA TYR A 205 3.69 -4.13 -3.55
C TYR A 205 5.22 -4.08 -3.46
N MET A 206 5.76 -4.66 -2.38
CA MET A 206 7.19 -4.70 -2.10
C MET A 206 7.83 -5.95 -2.72
N PRO A 207 8.84 -5.83 -3.58
CA PRO A 207 9.58 -7.00 -4.07
C PRO A 207 10.14 -7.86 -2.92
N LYS A 208 9.91 -9.17 -2.97
CA LYS A 208 10.49 -10.11 -1.99
C LYS A 208 12.01 -10.24 -2.15
N GLU A 209 12.52 -10.02 -3.37
CA GLU A 209 13.95 -9.97 -3.71
C GLU A 209 14.69 -8.83 -2.99
N LEU A 210 13.99 -7.78 -2.55
CA LEU A 210 14.62 -6.71 -1.78
C LEU A 210 15.11 -7.24 -0.43
N ASP A 211 16.40 -7.02 -0.14
CA ASP A 211 17.04 -7.34 1.14
C ASP A 211 16.20 -6.82 2.31
N GLU A 212 15.99 -7.66 3.32
CA GLU A 212 15.16 -7.32 4.47
C GLU A 212 15.64 -6.05 5.18
N GLY A 213 16.96 -5.82 5.24
CA GLY A 213 17.57 -4.64 5.83
C GLY A 213 17.25 -3.35 5.09
N LEU A 214 16.91 -3.42 3.79
CA LEU A 214 16.59 -2.26 2.95
C LEU A 214 15.08 -1.98 2.88
N ARG A 215 14.23 -2.91 3.31
CA ARG A 215 12.77 -2.72 3.26
C ARG A 215 12.27 -1.51 4.07
N PRO A 216 12.78 -1.23 5.30
CA PRO A 216 12.40 -0.01 6.02
C PRO A 216 12.76 1.26 5.24
N THR A 217 13.96 1.31 4.64
CA THR A 217 14.38 2.42 3.79
C THR A 217 13.41 2.64 2.63
N ARG A 218 13.04 1.56 1.91
CA ARG A 218 12.08 1.65 0.80
C ARG A 218 10.71 2.17 1.23
N ILE A 219 10.23 1.79 2.40
CA ILE A 219 8.96 2.31 2.95
C ILE A 219 9.07 3.81 3.22
N VAL A 220 10.17 4.27 3.82
CA VAL A 220 10.39 5.72 4.04
C VAL A 220 10.44 6.47 2.72
N GLU A 221 11.16 5.96 1.73
CA GLU A 221 11.21 6.54 0.38
C GLU A 221 9.81 6.70 -0.22
N TRP A 222 8.97 5.67 -0.12
CA TRP A 222 7.59 5.73 -0.60
C TRP A 222 6.71 6.71 0.18
N VAL A 223 6.83 6.75 1.51
CA VAL A 223 6.12 7.73 2.34
C VAL A 223 6.50 9.17 1.96
N VAL A 224 7.80 9.41 1.76
CA VAL A 224 8.33 10.71 1.37
C VAL A 224 7.92 11.09 -0.05
N ALA A 225 7.87 10.13 -0.97
CA ALA A 225 7.42 10.34 -2.35
C ALA A 225 5.92 10.64 -2.48
N GLY A 226 5.15 10.39 -1.41
CA GLY A 226 3.72 10.68 -1.33
C GLY A 226 2.81 9.49 -1.66
N ALA A 227 1.51 9.71 -1.45
CA ALA A 227 0.48 8.73 -1.70
C ALA A 227 0.32 8.40 -3.20
N SER A 228 -0.34 7.28 -3.48
CA SER A 228 -0.73 6.90 -4.84
C SER A 228 -1.70 7.91 -5.44
N ALA A 229 -1.72 8.01 -6.77
CA ALA A 229 -2.47 9.04 -7.49
C ALA A 229 -3.99 9.04 -7.18
N TRP A 230 -4.58 7.88 -6.89
CA TRP A 230 -6.00 7.78 -6.55
C TRP A 230 -6.31 8.32 -5.14
N LEU A 231 -5.35 8.25 -4.22
CA LEU A 231 -5.51 8.68 -2.83
C LEU A 231 -5.04 10.14 -2.63
N GLU A 232 -4.17 10.63 -3.50
CA GLU A 232 -3.62 11.98 -3.50
C GLU A 232 -4.65 13.08 -3.18
N PRO A 233 -5.88 13.09 -3.76
CA PRO A 233 -6.85 14.14 -3.50
C PRO A 233 -7.40 14.15 -2.06
N ALA A 234 -7.22 13.09 -1.28
CA ALA A 234 -7.76 12.92 0.06
C ALA A 234 -6.75 13.11 1.19
N VAL A 235 -5.45 13.20 0.87
CA VAL A 235 -4.37 13.21 1.86
C VAL A 235 -3.57 14.51 1.90
N SER A 236 -2.90 14.74 3.02
CA SER A 236 -1.87 15.76 3.18
C SER A 236 -0.55 15.24 2.59
N GLN A 237 0.18 16.11 1.89
CA GLN A 237 1.47 15.76 1.29
C GLN A 237 2.63 16.57 1.89
N LEU A 238 3.80 15.94 1.91
CA LEU A 238 5.06 16.63 2.17
C LEU A 238 5.48 17.47 0.96
N SER A 239 6.46 18.34 1.16
CA SER A 239 7.17 19.03 0.08
C SER A 239 7.71 18.03 -0.96
N ASP A 240 7.61 18.39 -2.24
CA ASP A 240 8.20 17.64 -3.36
C ASP A 240 9.74 17.57 -3.29
N LYS A 241 10.35 18.35 -2.40
CA LYS A 241 11.78 18.36 -2.06
C LYS A 241 12.13 17.51 -0.84
N ALA A 242 11.14 16.95 -0.13
CA ALA A 242 11.39 16.09 1.02
C ALA A 242 12.16 14.83 0.57
N ARG A 243 13.24 14.47 1.26
CA ARG A 243 14.08 13.31 0.92
C ARG A 243 14.52 12.57 2.17
N ASN A 244 14.74 11.27 2.03
CA ASN A 244 15.44 10.47 3.01
C ASN A 244 16.95 10.66 2.86
N ASN A 245 17.66 10.96 3.94
CA ASN A 245 19.09 11.30 3.89
C ASN A 245 19.99 10.06 3.85
N GLN A 246 19.50 8.93 4.36
CA GLN A 246 20.29 7.72 4.52
C GLN A 246 19.41 6.47 4.59
N ASN A 247 20.02 5.29 4.49
CA ASN A 247 19.35 4.04 4.85
C ASN A 247 18.83 4.13 6.28
N VAL A 248 17.72 3.44 6.57
CA VAL A 248 17.08 3.43 7.89
C VAL A 248 17.71 2.33 8.73
N PRO A 249 18.67 2.63 9.62
CA PRO A 249 19.28 1.62 10.46
C PRO A 249 18.32 1.18 11.56
N TYR A 250 18.67 0.08 12.21
CA TYR A 250 17.92 -0.51 13.30
C TYR A 250 18.81 -0.72 14.55
N PRO A 251 19.42 0.34 15.11
CA PRO A 251 20.22 0.22 16.31
C PRO A 251 19.33 -0.14 17.52
N LYS A 252 19.71 -1.17 18.28
CA LYS A 252 19.13 -1.49 19.61
C LYS A 252 17.59 -1.53 19.63
N ASP A 253 16.99 -2.12 18.62
CA ASP A 253 15.54 -2.30 18.46
C ASP A 253 14.69 -1.02 18.27
N GLN A 254 15.32 0.09 17.89
CA GLN A 254 14.67 1.35 17.50
C GLN A 254 15.04 1.69 16.05
N LEU A 255 14.05 1.98 15.20
CA LEU A 255 14.31 2.48 13.85
C LEU A 255 14.75 3.93 13.92
N GLU A 256 15.78 4.32 13.16
CA GLU A 256 16.18 5.72 13.04
C GLU A 256 15.96 6.21 11.61
N VAL A 257 15.08 7.20 11.46
CA VAL A 257 14.76 7.83 10.19
C VAL A 257 15.31 9.25 10.20
N ALA A 258 16.12 9.59 9.19
CA ALA A 258 16.70 10.91 9.03
C ALA A 258 16.26 11.51 7.69
N LEU A 259 15.55 12.63 7.73
CA LEU A 259 15.02 13.32 6.56
C LEU A 259 15.61 14.73 6.46
N ASN A 260 15.60 15.28 5.25
CA ASN A 260 16.01 16.66 5.04
C ASN A 260 14.98 17.68 5.59
N ALA A 261 15.39 18.95 5.68
CA ALA A 261 14.57 20.02 6.24
C ALA A 261 13.20 20.20 5.55
N ALA A 262 13.13 19.90 4.24
CA ALA A 262 11.89 19.99 3.46
C ALA A 262 10.80 19.00 3.93
N ALA A 263 11.15 17.94 4.66
CA ALA A 263 10.17 17.03 5.26
C ALA A 263 9.36 17.66 6.41
N ALA A 264 9.78 18.82 6.93
CA ALA A 264 8.98 19.60 7.89
C ALA A 264 7.94 20.51 7.22
N GLU A 265 7.89 20.56 5.89
CA GLU A 265 6.97 21.39 5.11
C GLU A 265 5.82 20.53 4.53
N GLN A 266 4.60 21.07 4.53
CA GLN A 266 3.44 20.48 3.85
C GLN A 266 2.96 21.38 2.73
N THR A 267 2.53 20.77 1.63
CA THR A 267 2.09 21.50 0.42
C THR A 267 0.58 21.66 0.34
N ASN A 268 -0.21 20.76 0.95
CA ASN A 268 -1.67 20.68 0.76
C ASN A 268 -2.46 20.22 2.03
N GLY A 269 -1.94 20.45 3.23
CA GLY A 269 -2.57 20.03 4.50
C GLY A 269 -3.30 21.17 5.24
N ALA A 270 -4.13 20.82 6.23
CA ALA A 270 -4.78 21.79 7.12
C ALA A 270 -3.77 22.78 7.74
N GLU A 271 -4.05 24.08 7.58
CA GLU A 271 -3.21 25.16 8.14
C GLU A 271 -3.14 25.05 9.67
N GLY A 272 -1.94 25.16 10.24
CA GLY A 272 -1.74 25.43 11.67
C GLY A 272 -1.31 24.27 12.57
N GLY A 273 -0.95 23.10 12.03
CA GLY A 273 -0.42 21.97 12.79
C GLY A 273 1.10 21.76 12.66
N ASP A 274 1.72 21.24 13.71
CA ASP A 274 3.12 20.80 13.67
C ASP A 274 3.25 19.51 12.83
N VAL A 275 3.98 19.60 11.71
CA VAL A 275 4.10 18.53 10.69
C VAL A 275 4.89 17.33 11.22
N VAL A 276 5.93 17.56 12.02
CA VAL A 276 6.89 16.51 12.40
C VAL A 276 6.27 15.43 13.31
N PRO A 277 5.45 15.76 14.33
CA PRO A 277 4.70 14.75 15.08
C PRO A 277 3.76 13.90 14.22
N LYS A 278 3.07 14.52 13.26
CA LYS A 278 2.20 13.81 12.30
C LYS A 278 3.01 12.87 11.42
N LEU A 279 4.12 13.34 10.86
CA LEU A 279 5.02 12.53 10.05
C LEU A 279 5.61 11.35 10.84
N GLY A 280 6.01 11.57 12.08
CA GLY A 280 6.49 10.49 12.96
C GLY A 280 5.44 9.40 13.19
N ARG A 281 4.18 9.77 13.47
CA ARG A 281 3.07 8.82 13.59
C ARG A 281 2.79 8.09 12.28
N GLN A 282 2.82 8.81 11.16
CA GLN A 282 2.61 8.26 9.82
C GLN A 282 3.67 7.20 9.46
N LEU A 283 4.94 7.50 9.75
CA LEU A 283 6.07 6.60 9.58
C LEU A 283 5.98 5.40 10.53
N LEU A 284 5.67 5.63 11.81
CA LEU A 284 5.51 4.57 12.81
C LEU A 284 4.44 3.55 12.37
N TRP A 285 3.33 4.02 11.81
CA TRP A 285 2.27 3.18 11.25
C TRP A 285 2.71 2.43 9.99
N SER A 286 3.37 3.11 9.06
CA SER A 286 3.83 2.50 7.80
C SER A 286 4.97 1.49 8.01
N LEU A 287 5.80 1.70 9.03
CA LEU A 287 6.94 0.85 9.40
C LEU A 287 6.58 -0.20 10.46
N ARG A 288 5.31 -0.28 10.89
CA ARG A 288 4.86 -1.17 11.99
C ARG A 288 5.43 -2.59 11.95
N PRO A 289 5.53 -3.29 10.79
CA PRO A 289 6.10 -4.64 10.73
C PRO A 289 7.57 -4.73 11.18
N TYR A 290 8.30 -3.60 11.17
CA TYR A 290 9.71 -3.50 11.52
C TYR A 290 9.94 -2.76 12.85
N VAL A 291 8.91 -2.13 13.41
CA VAL A 291 8.97 -1.40 14.68
C VAL A 291 8.74 -2.37 15.83
N LYS A 292 9.78 -2.60 16.65
CA LYS A 292 9.63 -3.31 17.92
C LYS A 292 9.32 -2.36 19.08
N THR A 293 10.21 -1.38 19.34
CA THR A 293 10.06 -0.45 20.47
C THR A 293 9.52 0.91 20.05
N GLY A 294 10.00 1.42 18.92
CA GLY A 294 9.64 2.74 18.43
C GLY A 294 10.50 3.21 17.25
N LEU A 295 10.37 4.49 16.95
CA LEU A 295 11.00 5.20 15.85
C LEU A 295 11.61 6.50 16.38
N ARG A 296 12.88 6.77 16.05
CA ARG A 296 13.46 8.11 16.15
C ARG A 296 13.38 8.77 14.78
N LEU A 297 12.75 9.95 14.72
CA LEU A 297 12.70 10.78 13.53
C LEU A 297 13.59 12.01 13.75
N SER A 298 14.59 12.18 12.89
CA SER A 298 15.45 13.35 12.83
C SER A 298 15.22 14.10 11.54
N ILE A 299 15.06 15.43 11.64
CA ILE A 299 14.95 16.35 10.52
C ILE A 299 16.16 17.28 10.54
N ASP A 300 16.81 17.47 9.39
CA ASP A 300 17.89 18.45 9.26
C ASP A 300 17.45 19.82 9.78
N GLY A 301 18.38 20.53 10.45
CA GLY A 301 18.05 21.71 11.25
C GLY A 301 17.88 21.42 12.74
N GLY A 302 18.22 20.21 13.18
CA GLY A 302 18.44 19.88 14.60
C GLY A 302 17.21 19.37 15.35
N ARG A 303 16.12 19.05 14.64
CA ARG A 303 14.90 18.56 15.26
C ARG A 303 14.89 17.04 15.30
N SER A 304 14.85 16.44 16.49
CA SER A 304 14.76 14.99 16.67
C SER A 304 13.67 14.64 17.68
N LEU A 305 12.79 13.70 17.33
CA LEU A 305 11.69 13.22 18.17
C LEU A 305 11.71 11.70 18.23
N ILE A 306 11.29 11.14 19.38
CA ILE A 306 11.13 9.70 19.58
C ILE A 306 9.65 9.39 19.69
N PHE A 307 9.20 8.40 18.93
CA PHE A 307 7.84 7.87 18.92
C PHE A 307 7.88 6.43 19.39
N LEU A 308 7.10 6.10 20.42
CA LEU A 308 7.03 4.76 20.98
C LEU A 308 5.80 4.02 20.45
N LYS A 309 5.89 2.69 20.44
CA LYS A 309 4.76 1.82 20.14
C LYS A 309 3.91 1.63 21.41
N ASP A 310 3.06 2.60 21.71
CA ASP A 310 2.21 2.67 22.92
C ASP A 310 0.71 2.82 22.58
N ASP A 311 -0.12 3.10 23.59
CA ASP A 311 -1.58 3.25 23.42
C ASP A 311 -1.95 4.50 22.60
N GLU A 312 -1.14 5.57 22.64
CA GLU A 312 -1.37 6.76 21.82
C GLU A 312 -1.09 6.49 20.34
N PHE A 313 -0.10 5.62 20.04
CA PHE A 313 0.14 5.12 18.69
C PHE A 313 -1.11 4.44 18.11
N TYR A 314 -1.77 3.60 18.92
CA TYR A 314 -2.96 2.85 18.53
C TYR A 314 -4.20 3.72 18.29
N GLY A 315 -4.35 4.81 19.03
CA GLY A 315 -5.46 5.76 18.87
C GLY A 315 -5.42 6.59 17.59
N ALA A 316 -4.26 6.68 16.91
CA ALA A 316 -4.09 7.51 15.72
C ALA A 316 -4.69 6.91 14.43
N ASN A 317 -5.12 5.64 14.46
CA ASN A 317 -5.63 4.95 13.27
C ASN A 317 -6.82 4.06 13.63
N ALA A 318 -7.98 4.34 13.04
CA ALA A 318 -9.18 3.52 13.21
C ALA A 318 -8.98 2.05 12.77
N ALA A 319 -8.06 1.80 11.83
CA ALA A 319 -7.72 0.45 11.38
C ALA A 319 -7.02 -0.40 12.46
N ASN A 320 -6.50 0.20 13.53
CA ASN A 320 -5.93 -0.56 14.65
C ASN A 320 -6.94 -1.50 15.33
N ARG A 321 -8.23 -1.22 15.16
CA ARG A 321 -9.32 -2.06 15.67
C ARG A 321 -9.38 -3.44 15.00
N VAL A 322 -8.52 -3.72 14.01
CA VAL A 322 -8.29 -5.06 13.45
C VAL A 322 -6.94 -5.58 13.94
N PRO A 323 -6.94 -6.47 14.95
CA PRO A 323 -5.76 -7.15 15.45
C PRO A 323 -4.96 -7.85 14.35
N GLU A 324 -3.67 -7.54 14.30
CA GLU A 324 -2.72 -8.17 13.39
C GLU A 324 -2.02 -9.33 14.11
N GLY A 325 -2.24 -10.56 13.63
CA GLY A 325 -1.40 -11.71 13.97
C GLY A 325 -2.16 -12.91 14.56
N PRO A 326 -1.55 -14.12 14.49
CA PRO A 326 -2.11 -15.33 15.09
C PRO A 326 -2.05 -15.34 16.62
N GLU A 327 -1.26 -14.46 17.25
CA GLU A 327 -1.03 -14.45 18.71
C GLU A 327 -2.20 -13.84 19.51
N GLN A 328 -3.15 -13.19 18.82
CA GLN A 328 -4.40 -12.70 19.42
C GLN A 328 -5.60 -13.36 18.71
N GLU A 329 -5.75 -14.68 18.87
CA GLU A 329 -6.84 -15.46 18.26
C GLU A 329 -8.23 -14.89 18.57
N ASP A 330 -8.44 -14.33 19.76
CA ASP A 330 -9.72 -13.70 20.19
C ASP A 330 -10.01 -12.37 19.49
N ALA A 331 -9.04 -11.86 18.73
CA ALA A 331 -9.02 -10.50 18.22
C ALA A 331 -9.02 -10.49 16.68
N GLN A 332 -8.80 -11.63 16.00
CA GLN A 332 -8.93 -11.70 14.55
C GLN A 332 -10.38 -11.52 14.06
N PRO A 333 -10.59 -10.89 12.89
CA PRO A 333 -11.92 -10.68 12.35
C PRO A 333 -12.63 -12.01 12.05
N GLU A 334 -13.86 -12.14 12.54
CA GLU A 334 -14.70 -13.28 12.22
C GLU A 334 -15.03 -13.32 10.73
N ARG A 335 -15.06 -14.53 10.16
CA ARG A 335 -15.26 -14.74 8.73
C ARG A 335 -16.67 -15.27 8.46
N PHE A 336 -17.35 -14.63 7.53
CA PHE A 336 -18.70 -14.98 7.12
C PHE A 336 -18.79 -15.14 5.60
N ALA A 337 -19.70 -16.00 5.15
CA ALA A 337 -20.06 -16.16 3.74
C ALA A 337 -21.56 -15.97 3.56
N LEU A 338 -21.94 -15.46 2.39
CA LEU A 338 -23.32 -15.42 1.95
C LEU A 338 -23.57 -16.64 1.05
N LEU A 339 -24.42 -17.57 1.50
CA LEU A 339 -24.80 -18.78 0.78
C LEU A 339 -26.33 -18.90 0.78
N ASP A 340 -26.92 -19.10 -0.39
CA ASP A 340 -28.37 -19.26 -0.59
C ASP A 340 -29.21 -18.15 0.06
N GLY A 341 -28.73 -16.91 -0.05
CA GLY A 341 -29.42 -15.74 0.50
C GLY A 341 -29.36 -15.63 2.02
N LYS A 342 -28.45 -16.37 2.68
CA LYS A 342 -28.26 -16.36 4.14
C LYS A 342 -26.78 -16.19 4.48
N ILE A 343 -26.51 -15.45 5.55
CA ILE A 343 -25.18 -15.30 6.13
C ILE A 343 -24.88 -16.54 6.96
N HIS A 344 -23.69 -17.10 6.76
CA HIS A 344 -23.13 -18.22 7.49
C HIS A 344 -21.77 -17.83 8.04
N ARG A 345 -21.45 -18.24 9.27
CA ARG A 345 -20.09 -18.14 9.81
C ARG A 345 -19.25 -19.27 9.20
N LEU A 346 -18.03 -18.95 8.76
CA LEU A 346 -17.11 -19.97 8.24
C LEU A 346 -16.54 -20.81 9.39
N ARG A 347 -16.41 -22.11 9.19
CA ARG A 347 -15.88 -23.05 10.20
C ARG A 347 -14.48 -22.69 10.70
N GLU A 348 -13.66 -22.13 9.81
CA GLU A 348 -12.29 -21.69 10.08
C GLU A 348 -12.23 -20.23 10.57
N SER A 349 -13.37 -19.63 10.90
CA SER A 349 -13.39 -18.31 11.53
C SER A 349 -12.72 -18.38 12.91
N PRO A 350 -11.86 -17.41 13.25
CA PRO A 350 -11.37 -17.20 14.62
C PRO A 350 -12.53 -17.15 15.63
N GLY A 351 -12.30 -17.63 16.87
CA GLY A 351 -13.33 -17.75 17.92
C GLY A 351 -13.92 -19.16 18.15
N GLY A 352 -13.30 -20.20 17.58
CA GLY A 352 -13.39 -21.59 18.06
C GLY A 352 -14.78 -22.22 18.15
N GLY A 353 -15.23 -22.86 17.08
CA GLY A 353 -16.34 -23.83 17.08
C GLY A 353 -17.59 -23.36 16.35
N VAL A 354 -18.60 -24.24 16.27
CA VAL A 354 -19.94 -23.95 15.73
C VAL A 354 -20.70 -22.99 16.68
N GLN A 355 -20.05 -21.89 17.08
CA GLN A 355 -20.72 -20.80 17.75
C GLN A 355 -21.65 -20.13 16.75
N GLN A 356 -22.90 -20.08 17.18
CA GLN A 356 -24.06 -19.64 16.42
C GLN A 356 -23.83 -18.25 15.80
N LEU A 357 -24.45 -18.00 14.64
CA LEU A 357 -24.53 -16.66 14.07
C LEU A 357 -24.87 -15.64 15.17
N PRO A 358 -24.38 -14.38 15.09
CA PRO A 358 -24.83 -13.32 15.97
C PRO A 358 -26.35 -13.41 16.14
N ARG A 359 -26.86 -13.46 17.38
CA ARG A 359 -28.28 -13.80 17.64
C ARG A 359 -29.27 -12.91 16.88
N MET A 360 -28.90 -11.66 16.61
CA MET A 360 -29.67 -10.76 15.75
C MET A 360 -29.97 -11.31 14.34
N LEU A 361 -29.08 -12.15 13.80
CA LEU A 361 -29.25 -12.85 12.52
C LEU A 361 -30.04 -14.16 12.68
N LEU A 362 -30.26 -14.65 13.90
CA LEU A 362 -31.12 -15.81 14.18
C LEU A 362 -32.60 -15.40 14.32
N SER A 363 -32.88 -14.10 14.48
CA SER A 363 -34.25 -13.58 14.48
C SER A 363 -34.96 -13.88 13.16
N ASN A 364 -36.20 -14.36 13.24
CA ASN A 364 -36.99 -14.78 12.07
C ASN A 364 -37.03 -13.70 10.98
N GLY A 365 -36.69 -14.09 9.75
CA GLY A 365 -36.74 -13.24 8.56
C GLY A 365 -35.61 -12.23 8.40
N VAL A 366 -34.73 -12.05 9.41
CA VAL A 366 -33.59 -11.10 9.31
C VAL A 366 -32.52 -11.62 8.35
N ASN A 367 -32.18 -12.91 8.45
CA ASN A 367 -31.12 -13.55 7.67
C ASN A 367 -31.68 -14.36 6.49
N GLU A 368 -32.58 -13.76 5.72
CA GLU A 368 -33.22 -14.39 4.55
C GLU A 368 -33.26 -13.42 3.36
N GLY A 369 -33.08 -13.95 2.15
CA GLY A 369 -33.12 -13.15 0.92
C GLY A 369 -32.00 -12.11 0.80
N ILE A 370 -30.90 -12.31 1.53
CA ILE A 370 -29.78 -11.38 1.59
C ILE A 370 -28.96 -11.49 0.30
N LEU A 371 -28.70 -10.37 -0.34
CA LEU A 371 -27.90 -10.27 -1.55
C LEU A 371 -26.48 -9.82 -1.25
N GLN A 372 -26.32 -8.91 -0.28
CA GLN A 372 -25.04 -8.36 0.15
C GLN A 372 -25.11 -7.97 1.63
N ALA A 373 -23.98 -8.00 2.32
CA ALA A 373 -23.95 -7.70 3.75
C ALA A 373 -22.64 -7.04 4.20
N ALA A 374 -22.75 -6.26 5.27
CA ALA A 374 -21.64 -5.81 6.10
C ALA A 374 -21.97 -6.01 7.57
N LEU A 375 -21.07 -6.69 8.26
CA LEU A 375 -21.14 -6.93 9.69
C LEU A 375 -20.05 -6.12 10.37
N ALA A 376 -20.32 -5.65 11.58
CA ALA A 376 -19.34 -5.00 12.40
C ALA A 376 -19.56 -5.33 13.87
N ARG A 377 -18.48 -5.31 14.62
CA ARG A 377 -18.42 -5.71 16.02
C ARG A 377 -17.58 -4.71 16.79
N GLU A 378 -18.05 -4.31 17.97
CA GLU A 378 -17.37 -3.35 18.85
C GLU A 378 -17.52 -3.79 20.30
N ASP A 379 -16.44 -3.78 21.06
CA ASP A 379 -16.49 -3.96 22.51
C ASP A 379 -16.91 -2.63 23.16
N GLY A 380 -18.13 -2.61 23.72
CA GLY A 380 -18.65 -1.46 24.46
C GLY A 380 -18.54 -1.66 25.97
N THR A 381 -18.65 -0.56 26.72
CA THR A 381 -18.76 -0.60 28.20
C THR A 381 -19.99 -1.39 28.69
N GLU A 382 -21.02 -1.49 27.86
CA GLU A 382 -22.26 -2.25 28.11
C GLU A 382 -22.20 -3.70 27.61
N GLY A 383 -21.03 -4.14 27.12
CA GLY A 383 -20.82 -5.46 26.53
C GLY A 383 -20.63 -5.41 25.02
N LEU A 384 -20.56 -6.60 24.43
CA LEU A 384 -20.25 -6.77 23.02
C LEU A 384 -21.39 -6.28 22.14
N ARG A 385 -21.08 -5.36 21.22
CA ARG A 385 -22.02 -4.80 20.26
C ARG A 385 -21.79 -5.41 18.89
N THR A 386 -22.85 -5.84 18.22
CA THR A 386 -22.79 -6.31 16.83
C THR A 386 -23.81 -5.56 15.99
N SER A 387 -23.42 -5.12 14.79
CA SER A 387 -24.28 -4.42 13.84
C SER A 387 -24.21 -5.09 12.46
N ALA A 388 -25.32 -5.07 11.73
CA ALA A 388 -25.46 -5.63 10.41
C ALA A 388 -26.18 -4.65 9.48
N ALA A 389 -25.62 -4.46 8.29
CA ALA A 389 -26.25 -3.76 7.17
C ALA A 389 -26.46 -4.78 6.04
N LEU A 390 -27.71 -5.00 5.67
CA LEU A 390 -28.17 -6.15 4.91
C LEU A 390 -28.94 -5.68 3.68
N VAL A 391 -28.44 -5.96 2.49
CA VAL A 391 -29.15 -5.66 1.23
C VAL A 391 -30.03 -6.83 0.87
N PHE A 392 -31.30 -6.58 0.63
CA PHE A 392 -32.27 -7.57 0.19
C PHE A 392 -33.21 -6.96 -0.86
N GLN A 393 -33.96 -7.81 -1.56
CA GLN A 393 -34.93 -7.36 -2.54
C GLN A 393 -36.36 -7.58 -2.04
N GLN A 394 -37.22 -6.58 -2.20
CA GLN A 394 -38.64 -6.66 -1.88
C GLN A 394 -39.43 -5.95 -2.99
N ASN A 395 -40.41 -6.64 -3.57
CA ASN A 395 -41.27 -6.09 -4.64
C ASN A 395 -40.49 -5.53 -5.84
N GLY A 396 -39.35 -6.15 -6.17
CA GLY A 396 -38.49 -5.74 -7.29
C GLY A 396 -37.47 -4.65 -6.94
N GLU A 397 -37.55 -4.03 -5.76
CA GLU A 397 -36.65 -2.96 -5.31
C GLU A 397 -35.62 -3.49 -4.30
N TYR A 398 -34.43 -2.89 -4.31
CA TYR A 398 -33.38 -3.14 -3.33
C TYR A 398 -33.57 -2.26 -2.10
N LYS A 399 -33.47 -2.86 -0.90
CA LYS A 399 -33.56 -2.15 0.37
C LYS A 399 -32.38 -2.49 1.26
N LEU A 400 -32.00 -1.57 2.12
CA LEU A 400 -31.03 -1.80 3.18
C LEU A 400 -31.77 -2.03 4.49
N ARG A 401 -31.54 -3.18 5.12
CA ARG A 401 -31.97 -3.51 6.48
C ARG A 401 -30.81 -3.34 7.45
N LEU A 402 -31.04 -2.58 8.51
CA LEU A 402 -30.07 -2.23 9.53
C LEU A 402 -30.51 -2.89 10.84
N VAL A 403 -29.61 -3.67 11.43
CA VAL A 403 -29.88 -4.42 12.67
C VAL A 403 -28.70 -4.24 13.60
N SER A 404 -28.97 -4.12 14.91
CA SER A 404 -27.92 -4.11 15.92
C SER A 404 -28.33 -4.87 17.17
N ALA A 405 -27.32 -5.29 17.93
CA ALA A 405 -27.45 -6.04 19.16
C ALA A 405 -26.38 -5.62 20.17
N VAL A 406 -26.72 -5.69 21.45
CA VAL A 406 -25.80 -5.56 22.59
C VAL A 406 -25.92 -6.81 23.45
N GLY A 407 -24.83 -7.52 23.65
CA GLY A 407 -24.82 -8.83 24.29
C GLY A 407 -25.82 -9.77 23.61
N ASP A 408 -26.80 -10.23 24.38
CA ASP A 408 -27.84 -11.17 23.94
C ASP A 408 -29.12 -10.50 23.40
N GLY A 409 -29.24 -9.17 23.44
CA GLY A 409 -30.42 -8.42 23.00
C GLY A 409 -30.33 -8.00 21.53
N ALA A 410 -31.48 -7.92 20.84
CA ALA A 410 -31.57 -7.42 19.46
C ALA A 410 -32.50 -6.20 19.38
N ASN A 411 -32.04 -5.15 18.70
CA ASN A 411 -32.86 -3.99 18.34
C ASN A 411 -33.73 -4.31 17.12
N PRO A 412 -34.90 -3.66 16.98
CA PRO A 412 -35.73 -3.81 15.79
C PRO A 412 -34.96 -3.38 14.53
N ALA A 413 -35.19 -4.11 13.45
CA ALA A 413 -34.57 -3.82 12.16
C ALA A 413 -35.16 -2.53 11.58
N ALA A 414 -34.32 -1.56 11.22
CA ALA A 414 -34.73 -0.43 10.41
C ALA A 414 -34.55 -0.79 8.92
N GLU A 415 -35.47 -0.38 8.06
CA GLU A 415 -35.36 -0.59 6.61
C GLU A 415 -35.45 0.74 5.88
N THR A 416 -34.66 0.88 4.81
CA THR A 416 -34.70 2.07 3.96
C THR A 416 -35.86 2.03 2.98
N GLU A 417 -36.07 3.15 2.28
CA GLU A 417 -36.81 3.15 1.04
C GLU A 417 -36.18 2.21 -0.01
N GLY A 418 -36.98 1.88 -1.04
CA GLY A 418 -36.56 1.04 -2.14
C GLY A 418 -35.74 1.78 -3.19
N PHE A 419 -34.70 1.12 -3.70
CA PHE A 419 -33.84 1.61 -4.76
C PHE A 419 -33.88 0.65 -5.96
N ALA A 420 -33.62 1.17 -7.17
CA ALA A 420 -33.54 0.34 -8.38
C ALA A 420 -32.26 -0.49 -8.44
N SER A 421 -31.18 -0.02 -7.79
CA SER A 421 -29.96 -0.78 -7.57
C SER A 421 -29.29 -0.39 -6.27
N MET A 422 -28.62 -1.36 -5.64
CA MET A 422 -27.84 -1.16 -4.42
C MET A 422 -26.58 -2.02 -4.45
N GLY A 423 -25.47 -1.42 -4.05
CA GLY A 423 -24.16 -2.06 -3.91
C GLY A 423 -23.89 -2.50 -2.48
N ARG A 424 -22.65 -2.95 -2.23
CA ARG A 424 -22.31 -3.60 -0.95
C ARG A 424 -22.17 -2.53 0.12
N PRO A 425 -22.87 -2.64 1.26
CA PRO A 425 -22.68 -1.71 2.35
C PRO A 425 -21.28 -1.91 2.96
N VAL A 426 -20.74 -0.87 3.58
CA VAL A 426 -19.50 -0.91 4.36
C VAL A 426 -19.67 -0.08 5.63
N TRP A 427 -19.05 -0.49 6.73
CA TRP A 427 -19.02 0.28 7.97
C TRP A 427 -17.72 1.09 8.03
N LEU A 428 -17.82 2.39 8.26
CA LEU A 428 -16.67 3.25 8.63
C LEU A 428 -16.44 3.20 10.15
N LYS A 429 -17.54 3.23 10.89
CA LYS A 429 -17.59 3.08 12.35
C LYS A 429 -18.86 2.34 12.70
N ALA A 430 -18.77 1.29 13.50
CA ALA A 430 -19.96 0.63 14.00
C ALA A 430 -20.12 0.96 15.48
N SER A 431 -21.16 1.72 15.80
CA SER A 431 -21.54 2.12 17.15
C SER A 431 -23.05 2.35 17.16
N LEU A 432 -23.73 2.05 18.27
CA LEU A 432 -25.18 2.22 18.37
C LEU A 432 -25.63 3.67 18.25
N ASP A 433 -24.79 4.61 18.70
CA ASP A 433 -25.17 6.01 18.80
C ASP A 433 -24.73 6.85 17.61
N ASP A 434 -23.58 6.49 17.02
CA ASP A 434 -22.92 7.24 15.96
C ASP A 434 -22.24 6.32 14.93
N GLY A 435 -22.76 5.10 14.76
CA GLY A 435 -22.30 4.22 13.69
C GLY A 435 -22.53 4.88 12.33
N ILE A 436 -21.50 4.88 11.50
CA ILE A 436 -21.50 5.43 10.15
C ILE A 436 -21.14 4.30 9.20
N GLY A 437 -22.05 4.01 8.29
CA GLY A 437 -21.78 3.15 7.14
C GLY A 437 -22.06 3.86 5.83
N LEU A 438 -21.56 3.29 4.74
CA LEU A 438 -21.73 3.80 3.38
C LEU A 438 -22.30 2.72 2.49
N VAL A 439 -23.17 3.10 1.56
CA VAL A 439 -23.70 2.22 0.52
C VAL A 439 -23.89 3.00 -0.77
N VAL A 440 -23.59 2.38 -1.91
CA VAL A 440 -23.92 2.97 -3.22
C VAL A 440 -25.30 2.50 -3.64
N ALA A 441 -26.23 3.40 -3.92
CA ALA A 441 -27.54 3.08 -4.46
C ALA A 441 -27.86 4.00 -5.64
N ASN A 442 -28.47 3.49 -6.72
CA ASN A 442 -28.77 4.28 -7.92
C ASN A 442 -27.58 5.15 -8.41
N LYS A 443 -26.35 4.62 -8.34
CA LYS A 443 -25.08 5.30 -8.70
C LYS A 443 -24.73 6.53 -7.85
N ARG A 444 -25.30 6.66 -6.64
CA ARG A 444 -24.96 7.69 -5.65
C ARG A 444 -24.48 7.05 -4.36
N LEU A 445 -23.58 7.72 -3.66
CA LEU A 445 -23.10 7.30 -2.35
C LEU A 445 -24.03 7.84 -1.27
N TYR A 446 -24.54 6.94 -0.42
CA TYR A 446 -25.35 7.25 0.74
C TYR A 446 -24.59 6.90 2.01
N GLN A 447 -24.77 7.71 3.04
CA GLN A 447 -24.39 7.38 4.40
C GLN A 447 -25.59 6.72 5.09
N PHE A 448 -25.33 5.76 5.96
CA PHE A 448 -26.33 5.21 6.87
C PHE A 448 -25.82 5.13 8.29
N THR A 449 -26.74 5.09 9.25
CA THR A 449 -26.46 4.87 10.66
C THR A 449 -27.21 3.65 11.17
N VAL A 450 -26.86 3.16 12.35
CA VAL A 450 -27.57 2.03 12.97
C VAL A 450 -29.03 2.38 13.29
N LYS A 451 -29.37 3.68 13.37
CA LYS A 451 -30.71 4.22 13.62
C LYS A 451 -31.52 4.44 12.32
N GLY A 452 -30.91 4.27 11.14
CA GLY A 452 -31.53 4.52 9.83
C GLY A 452 -30.55 5.10 8.81
N ALA A 453 -30.89 5.01 7.52
CA ALA A 453 -30.10 5.59 6.42
C ALA A 453 -30.56 7.00 6.05
#